data_AF-A0A0F3GQP2-F1
#
_entry.id   AF-A0A0F3GQP2-F1
#
_cell.length_a   1.000
_cell.length_b   1.000
_cell.length_c   1.000
_cell.angle_alpha   90.00
_cell.angle_beta   90.00
_cell.angle_gamma   90.00
#
_symmetry.space_group_name_H-M   'P 1'
#
loop_
_entity.id
_entity.type
_entity.pdbx_description
1 polymer ?
#
loop_
_entity_poly.entity_id
_entity_poly.type
_entity_poly.pdbx_seq_one_letter_code
_entity_poly.pdbx_strand_id
1 'polypeptide(L)'
;MGFIGFMQLEEYLCKLFAVRVDLVTKDALKPYIGKRILEEVVYVPEQECHAAIKNLMQPCVIKNQIQPGGTMTREYRDYINDIAESIDDAISFVECMTYPELQKDRNTINAVVRSLEIIGEASRHIPKSIKDKAPNIPWSEMTAMRNRIAHKYFGIDNKIVWDVVNEYLPNLKPEIAELIRQVMERVSES
;
A
#
# COMPACT_ATOMS: atom_id res chain seq x y z
N MET A 1 -5.09 22.54 -8.79
CA MET A 1 -4.94 21.86 -10.10
C MET A 1 -6.03 20.78 -10.18
N GLY A 2 -6.72 20.61 -11.32
CA GLY A 2 -7.66 19.50 -11.48
C GLY A 2 -6.94 18.16 -11.79
N PHE A 3 -7.65 17.03 -11.70
CA PHE A 3 -7.08 15.68 -11.94
C PHE A 3 -6.36 15.55 -13.29
N ILE A 4 -6.95 16.09 -14.37
CA ILE A 4 -6.32 16.05 -15.70
C ILE A 4 -5.01 16.83 -15.73
N GLY A 5 -4.96 18.00 -15.08
CA GLY A 5 -3.74 18.80 -14.97
C GLY A 5 -2.64 18.10 -14.17
N PHE A 6 -3.03 17.32 -13.14
CA PHE A 6 -2.10 16.49 -12.36
C PHE A 6 -1.49 15.37 -13.22
N MET A 7 -2.30 14.65 -14.00
CA MET A 7 -1.82 13.61 -14.92
C MET A 7 -0.92 14.18 -16.02
N GLN A 8 -1.29 15.34 -16.59
CA GLN A 8 -0.47 16.02 -17.61
C GLN A 8 0.86 16.51 -17.04
N LEU A 9 0.88 16.93 -15.77
CA LEU A 9 2.10 17.33 -15.08
C LEU A 9 3.07 16.15 -14.92
N GLU A 10 2.56 14.97 -14.54
CA GLU A 10 3.38 13.75 -14.43
C GLU A 10 4.04 13.42 -15.77
N GLU A 11 3.25 13.41 -16.84
CA GLU A 11 3.75 13.14 -18.19
C GLU A 11 4.78 14.18 -18.64
N TYR A 12 4.53 15.46 -18.35
CA TYR A 12 5.45 16.56 -18.65
C TYR A 12 6.78 16.39 -17.90
N LEU A 13 6.75 16.10 -16.60
CA LEU A 13 7.96 15.92 -15.78
C LEU A 13 8.73 14.67 -16.18
N CYS A 14 8.05 13.57 -16.48
CA CYS A 14 8.69 12.36 -17.02
C CYS A 14 9.46 12.66 -18.30
N LYS A 15 8.86 13.42 -19.23
CA LYS A 15 9.53 13.85 -20.47
C LYS A 15 10.68 14.81 -20.20
N LEU A 16 10.52 15.74 -19.28
CA LEU A 16 11.53 16.75 -18.94
C LEU A 16 12.78 16.14 -18.31
N PHE A 17 12.61 15.14 -17.44
CA PHE A 17 13.72 14.50 -16.72
C PHE A 17 14.22 13.22 -17.35
N ALA A 18 13.54 12.68 -18.36
CA ALA A 18 13.86 11.38 -18.94
C ALA A 18 14.00 10.25 -17.90
N VAL A 19 13.32 10.39 -16.75
CA VAL A 19 13.16 9.38 -15.71
C VAL A 19 11.68 9.27 -15.37
N ARG A 20 11.26 8.13 -14.78
CA ARG A 20 9.90 8.03 -14.25
C ARG A 20 9.75 8.94 -13.03
N VAL A 21 8.65 9.67 -12.99
CA VAL A 21 8.29 10.58 -11.92
C VAL A 21 6.94 10.14 -11.40
N ASP A 22 6.85 9.86 -10.11
CA ASP A 22 5.59 9.62 -9.43
C ASP A 22 5.12 10.93 -8.78
N LEU A 23 3.89 11.34 -9.05
CA LEU A 23 3.30 12.52 -8.39
C LEU A 23 2.42 12.09 -7.22
N VAL A 24 2.59 12.78 -6.10
CA VAL A 24 1.78 12.58 -4.89
C VAL A 24 1.46 13.92 -4.24
N THR A 25 0.23 14.07 -3.75
CA THR A 25 -0.13 15.22 -2.91
C THR A 25 0.24 14.92 -1.46
N LYS A 26 0.57 15.96 -0.68
CA LYS A 26 0.90 15.81 0.74
C LYS A 26 -0.19 15.07 1.52
N ASP A 27 -1.46 15.35 1.21
CA ASP A 27 -2.62 14.77 1.90
C ASP A 27 -2.88 13.31 1.51
N ALA A 28 -2.37 12.85 0.36
CA ALA A 28 -2.49 11.47 -0.08
C ALA A 28 -1.40 10.55 0.50
N LEU A 29 -0.39 11.13 1.16
CA LEU A 29 0.67 10.35 1.81
C LEU A 29 0.18 9.77 3.13
N LYS A 30 0.22 8.44 3.23
CA LYS A 30 -0.01 7.76 4.51
C LYS A 30 1.00 8.24 5.56
N PRO A 31 0.59 8.49 6.82
CA PRO A 31 1.46 9.12 7.82
C PRO A 31 2.83 8.45 8.00
N TYR A 32 2.88 7.11 7.97
CA TYR A 32 4.13 6.36 8.15
C TYR A 32 5.08 6.46 6.94
N ILE A 33 4.56 6.63 5.72
CA ILE A 33 5.37 6.86 4.51
C ILE A 33 5.77 8.34 4.44
N GLY A 34 4.82 9.23 4.75
CA GLY A 34 5.00 10.68 4.69
C GLY A 34 6.17 11.15 5.56
N LYS A 35 6.34 10.58 6.77
CA LYS A 35 7.48 10.93 7.63
C LYS A 35 8.83 10.73 6.94
N ARG A 36 9.03 9.59 6.27
CA ARG A 36 10.28 9.28 5.56
C ARG A 36 10.46 10.11 4.30
N ILE A 37 9.38 10.29 3.52
CA ILE A 37 9.44 11.12 2.31
C ILE A 37 9.79 12.56 2.64
N LEU A 38 9.16 13.14 3.67
CA LEU A 38 9.36 14.54 4.06
C LEU A 38 10.77 14.83 4.59
N GLU A 39 11.50 13.82 5.07
CA GLU A 39 12.91 13.95 5.49
C GLU A 39 13.85 14.17 4.29
N GLU A 40 13.46 13.72 3.09
CA GLU A 40 14.28 13.79 1.87
C GLU A 40 13.75 14.83 0.86
N VAL A 41 12.68 15.56 1.18
CA VAL A 41 12.09 16.56 0.27
C VAL A 41 13.06 17.71 0.04
N VAL A 42 13.34 17.98 -1.24
CA VAL A 42 14.00 19.21 -1.66
C VAL A 42 12.96 20.19 -2.18
N TYR A 43 12.85 21.33 -1.51
CA TYR A 43 11.96 22.41 -1.93
C TYR A 43 12.60 23.23 -3.06
N VAL A 44 11.88 23.37 -4.17
CA VAL A 44 12.31 24.18 -5.32
C VAL A 44 11.50 25.49 -5.33
N PRO A 45 12.12 26.65 -5.07
CA PRO A 45 11.42 27.94 -5.13
C PRO A 45 11.08 28.31 -6.58
N GLU A 46 9.93 28.99 -6.79
CA GLU A 46 9.41 29.36 -8.11
C GLU A 46 10.40 30.16 -8.97
N GLN A 47 11.24 31.01 -8.35
CA GLN A 47 12.18 31.86 -9.08
C GLN A 47 13.40 31.12 -9.66
N GLU A 48 13.71 29.91 -9.19
CA GLU A 48 14.91 29.16 -9.60
C GLU A 48 14.57 27.82 -10.28
N CYS A 49 13.28 27.59 -10.56
CA CYS A 49 12.73 26.29 -10.91
C CYS A 49 13.49 25.60 -12.06
N HIS A 50 13.79 26.29 -13.16
CA HIS A 50 14.50 25.68 -14.30
C HIS A 50 15.98 25.34 -14.04
N ALA A 51 16.69 26.10 -13.20
CA ALA A 51 18.11 25.89 -12.92
C ALA A 51 18.31 24.93 -11.74
N ALA A 52 17.52 25.10 -10.68
CA ALA A 52 17.52 24.23 -9.50
C ALA A 52 17.16 22.79 -9.87
N ILE A 53 16.11 22.59 -10.68
CA ILE A 53 15.70 21.26 -11.15
C ILE A 53 16.81 20.56 -11.96
N LYS A 54 17.53 21.28 -12.82
CA LYS A 54 18.66 20.71 -13.57
C LYS A 54 19.84 20.35 -12.68
N ASN A 55 20.06 21.07 -11.58
CA ASN A 55 21.13 20.79 -10.62
C ASN A 55 20.78 19.65 -9.66
N LEU A 56 19.49 19.49 -9.30
CA LEU A 56 18.99 18.35 -8.50
C LEU A 56 19.13 17.01 -9.21
N MET A 57 19.26 17.04 -10.53
CA MET A 57 19.49 15.88 -11.41
C MET A 57 20.97 15.50 -11.53
N GLN A 58 21.90 16.26 -10.95
CA GLN A 58 23.25 15.73 -10.76
C GLN A 58 23.16 14.54 -9.81
N PRO A 59 23.75 13.38 -10.14
CA PRO A 59 23.67 12.21 -9.28
C PRO A 59 24.21 12.60 -7.91
N CYS A 60 23.30 12.78 -6.96
CA CYS A 60 23.62 12.85 -5.56
C CYS A 60 24.24 11.49 -5.25
N VAL A 61 25.58 11.43 -5.20
CA VAL A 61 26.32 10.32 -4.63
C VAL A 61 26.12 10.39 -3.12
N ILE A 62 24.87 10.22 -2.70
CA ILE A 62 24.50 9.94 -1.32
C ILE A 62 24.91 8.48 -1.14
N LYS A 63 25.78 8.27 -0.16
CA LYS A 63 26.30 6.96 0.20
C LYS A 63 25.14 5.98 0.39
N ASN A 64 25.15 4.92 -0.43
CA ASN A 64 24.20 3.79 -0.53
C ASN A 64 23.14 3.89 -1.63
N GLN A 65 23.53 3.38 -2.80
CA GLN A 65 22.72 2.60 -3.75
C GLN A 65 21.29 3.07 -4.05
N ILE A 66 21.12 4.18 -4.77
CA ILE A 66 19.94 4.36 -5.64
C ILE A 66 20.43 4.69 -7.05
N GLN A 67 20.10 3.83 -8.01
CA GLN A 67 20.37 4.04 -9.44
C GLN A 67 19.42 5.12 -10.00
N PRO A 68 19.81 5.89 -11.03
CA PRO A 68 18.98 6.96 -11.56
C PRO A 68 17.69 6.39 -12.17
N GLY A 69 16.55 6.74 -11.57
CA GLY A 69 15.23 6.17 -11.89
C GLY A 69 14.57 5.38 -10.76
N GLY A 70 15.10 5.41 -9.53
CA GLY A 70 14.51 4.75 -8.38
C GLY A 70 13.23 5.42 -7.88
N THR A 71 12.07 4.81 -8.14
CA THR A 71 10.90 4.93 -7.28
C THR A 71 11.33 4.63 -5.84
N MET A 72 10.92 5.46 -4.87
CA MET A 72 11.14 5.18 -3.44
C MET A 72 10.72 3.74 -3.16
N THR A 73 11.69 2.89 -2.81
CA THR A 73 11.44 1.46 -2.73
C THR A 73 10.65 1.21 -1.47
N ARG A 74 9.36 0.88 -1.63
CA ARG A 74 8.51 0.45 -0.53
C ARG A 74 9.19 -0.66 0.26
N GLU A 75 9.24 -0.52 1.57
CA GLU A 75 9.81 -1.55 2.43
C GLU A 75 8.75 -2.59 2.80
N TYR A 76 9.19 -3.80 3.14
CA TYR A 76 8.29 -4.86 3.61
C TYR A 76 7.42 -4.43 4.79
N ARG A 77 7.90 -3.49 5.63
CA ARG A 77 7.15 -2.89 6.73
C ARG A 77 5.93 -2.10 6.27
N ASP A 78 6.05 -1.36 5.17
CA ASP A 78 4.93 -0.62 4.59
C ASP A 78 3.83 -1.55 4.10
N TYR A 79 4.21 -2.71 3.57
CA TYR A 79 3.27 -3.72 3.13
C TYR A 79 2.60 -4.43 4.32
N ILE A 80 3.31 -4.66 5.42
CA ILE A 80 2.68 -5.19 6.64
C ILE A 80 1.64 -4.19 7.18
N ASN A 81 1.96 -2.89 7.19
CA ASN A 81 1.01 -1.85 7.59
C ASN A 81 -0.19 -1.78 6.65
N ASP A 82 0.01 -1.88 5.33
CA ASP A 82 -1.11 -1.96 4.37
C ASP A 82 -2.05 -3.12 4.67
N ILE A 83 -1.51 -4.29 5.04
CA ILE A 83 -2.31 -5.46 5.43
C ILE A 83 -3.12 -5.15 6.69
N ALA A 84 -2.48 -4.60 7.72
CA ALA A 84 -3.14 -4.27 8.99
C ALA A 84 -4.27 -3.25 8.80
N GLU A 85 -4.01 -2.14 8.12
CA GLU A 85 -5.02 -1.11 7.81
C GLU A 85 -6.17 -1.70 6.98
N SER A 86 -5.87 -2.51 5.97
CA SER A 86 -6.91 -3.11 5.12
C SER A 86 -7.76 -4.14 5.86
N ILE A 87 -7.18 -4.87 6.84
CA ILE A 87 -7.93 -5.76 7.72
C ILE A 87 -8.93 -4.94 8.55
N ASP A 88 -8.46 -3.84 9.15
CA ASP A 88 -9.29 -2.97 9.98
C ASP A 88 -10.42 -2.31 9.18
N ASP A 89 -10.09 -1.79 7.99
CA ASP A 89 -11.05 -1.22 7.06
C ASP A 89 -12.14 -2.24 6.72
N ALA A 90 -11.75 -3.44 6.27
CA ALA A 90 -12.69 -4.48 5.86
C ALA A 90 -13.66 -4.87 6.99
N ILE A 91 -13.13 -5.06 8.22
CA ILE A 91 -13.95 -5.37 9.39
C ILE A 91 -14.89 -4.22 9.73
N SER A 92 -14.40 -2.98 9.73
CA SER A 92 -15.20 -1.80 10.09
C SER A 92 -16.36 -1.55 9.13
N PHE A 93 -16.19 -1.87 7.84
CA PHE A 93 -17.25 -1.70 6.84
C PHE A 93 -18.47 -2.59 7.08
N VAL A 94 -18.33 -3.68 7.85
CA VAL A 94 -19.43 -4.63 8.12
C VAL A 94 -19.81 -4.73 9.59
N GLU A 95 -19.17 -3.96 10.49
CA GLU A 95 -19.23 -4.13 11.95
C GLU A 95 -20.65 -4.08 12.56
N CYS A 96 -21.62 -3.50 11.85
CA CYS A 96 -23.02 -3.43 12.27
C CYS A 96 -24.00 -3.91 11.19
N MET A 97 -23.53 -4.70 10.23
CA MET A 97 -24.35 -5.23 9.15
C MET A 97 -24.74 -6.68 9.40
N THR A 98 -25.84 -7.11 8.80
CA THR A 98 -26.19 -8.51 8.63
C THR A 98 -25.83 -8.97 7.21
N TYR A 99 -25.71 -10.28 7.01
CA TYR A 99 -25.43 -10.83 5.69
C TYR A 99 -26.44 -10.38 4.61
N PRO A 100 -27.78 -10.41 4.84
CA PRO A 100 -28.74 -9.92 3.85
C PRO A 100 -28.62 -8.43 3.53
N GLU A 101 -28.11 -7.61 4.45
CA GLU A 101 -27.83 -6.19 4.21
C GLU A 101 -26.59 -6.02 3.32
N LEU A 102 -25.49 -6.74 3.63
CA LEU A 102 -24.30 -6.73 2.79
C LEU A 102 -24.64 -7.14 1.35
N GLN A 103 -25.44 -8.20 1.16
CA GLN A 103 -25.83 -8.68 -0.18
C GLN A 103 -26.50 -7.61 -1.05
N LYS A 104 -27.15 -6.61 -0.44
CA LYS A 104 -27.85 -5.53 -1.12
C LYS A 104 -27.01 -4.26 -1.24
N ASP A 105 -25.92 -4.15 -0.50
CA ASP A 105 -25.04 -2.99 -0.50
C ASP A 105 -23.78 -3.24 -1.34
N ARG A 106 -23.88 -2.86 -2.62
CA ARG A 106 -22.76 -2.95 -3.57
C ARG A 106 -21.58 -2.07 -3.19
N ASN A 107 -21.79 -0.95 -2.50
CA ASN A 107 -20.70 -0.06 -2.11
C ASN A 107 -19.85 -0.73 -1.05
N THR A 108 -20.49 -1.30 -0.02
CA THR A 108 -19.80 -2.05 1.03
C THR A 108 -19.10 -3.28 0.47
N ILE A 109 -19.73 -4.04 -0.42
CA ILE A 109 -19.07 -5.18 -1.10
C ILE A 109 -17.81 -4.70 -1.84
N ASN A 110 -17.89 -3.63 -2.63
CA ASN A 110 -16.74 -3.11 -3.37
C ASN A 110 -15.63 -2.60 -2.43
N ALA A 111 -15.99 -1.95 -1.33
CA ALA A 111 -15.05 -1.45 -0.32
C ALA A 111 -14.29 -2.60 0.34
N VAL A 112 -15.01 -3.64 0.78
CA VAL A 112 -14.42 -4.85 1.34
C VAL A 112 -13.52 -5.55 0.32
N VAL A 113 -14.01 -5.77 -0.90
CA VAL A 113 -13.22 -6.42 -1.97
C VAL A 113 -11.92 -5.65 -2.23
N ARG A 114 -11.98 -4.31 -2.24
CA ARG A 114 -10.79 -3.48 -2.39
C ARG A 114 -9.78 -3.71 -1.27
N SER A 115 -10.22 -3.78 -0.01
CA SER A 115 -9.34 -4.10 1.11
C SER A 115 -8.72 -5.49 0.98
N LEU A 116 -9.49 -6.49 0.56
CA LEU A 116 -8.99 -7.85 0.32
C LEU A 116 -7.96 -7.92 -0.82
N GLU A 117 -8.13 -7.11 -1.88
CA GLU A 117 -7.14 -6.96 -2.94
C GLU A 117 -5.82 -6.36 -2.44
N ILE A 118 -5.90 -5.32 -1.61
CA ILE A 118 -4.71 -4.68 -1.03
C ILE A 118 -3.96 -5.67 -0.13
N ILE A 119 -4.67 -6.44 0.71
CA ILE A 119 -4.09 -7.50 1.54
C ILE A 119 -3.31 -8.50 0.68
N GLY A 120 -3.91 -8.97 -0.42
CA GLY A 120 -3.27 -9.94 -1.31
C GLY A 120 -2.04 -9.38 -2.02
N GLU A 121 -2.12 -8.15 -2.52
CA GLU A 121 -1.00 -7.49 -3.20
C GLU A 121 0.16 -7.21 -2.24
N ALA A 122 -0.14 -6.71 -1.03
CA ALA A 122 0.87 -6.45 -0.02
C ALA A 122 1.55 -7.76 0.45
N SER A 123 0.78 -8.84 0.62
CA SER A 123 1.30 -10.17 1.00
C SER A 123 2.33 -10.72 0.00
N ARG A 124 2.16 -10.42 -1.30
CA ARG A 124 3.09 -10.83 -2.35
C ARG A 124 4.47 -10.21 -2.17
N HIS A 125 4.53 -8.99 -1.65
CA HIS A 125 5.75 -8.20 -1.49
C HIS A 125 6.51 -8.49 -0.19
N ILE A 126 5.94 -9.27 0.74
CA ILE A 126 6.63 -9.65 1.97
C ILE A 126 7.75 -10.67 1.66
N PRO A 127 9.02 -10.41 2.04
CA PRO A 127 10.13 -11.32 1.81
C PRO A 127 9.96 -12.63 2.55
N LYS A 128 10.51 -13.72 1.98
CA LYS A 128 10.48 -15.06 2.59
C LYS A 128 11.04 -15.07 4.02
N SER A 129 12.14 -14.36 4.27
CA SER A 129 12.77 -14.26 5.59
C SER A 129 11.87 -13.64 6.68
N ILE A 130 10.85 -12.88 6.29
CA ILE A 130 9.83 -12.35 7.19
C ILE A 130 8.65 -13.32 7.30
N LYS A 131 8.22 -13.92 6.17
CA LYS A 131 7.17 -14.95 6.16
C LYS A 131 7.52 -16.14 7.06
N ASP A 132 8.77 -16.61 7.00
CA ASP A 132 9.28 -17.73 7.77
C ASP A 132 9.26 -17.46 9.30
N LYS A 133 9.20 -16.18 9.73
CA LYS A 133 9.08 -15.81 11.15
C LYS A 133 7.64 -15.85 11.66
N ALA A 134 6.66 -15.79 10.78
CA ALA A 134 5.25 -15.85 11.10
C ALA A 134 4.57 -16.98 10.28
N PRO A 135 4.88 -18.25 10.57
CA PRO A 135 4.35 -19.39 9.83
C PRO A 135 2.85 -19.62 10.07
N ASN A 136 2.30 -19.06 11.15
CA ASN A 136 0.86 -19.11 11.43
C ASN A 136 0.05 -18.25 10.46
N ILE A 137 0.68 -17.27 9.80
CA ILE A 137 0.03 -16.43 8.81
C ILE A 137 -0.02 -17.20 7.47
N PRO A 138 -1.21 -17.43 6.90
CA PRO A 138 -1.38 -18.16 5.64
C PRO A 138 -1.09 -17.24 4.43
N TRP A 139 0.19 -16.91 4.24
CA TRP A 139 0.66 -15.96 3.22
C TRP A 139 0.24 -16.32 1.78
N SER A 140 0.21 -17.62 1.48
CA SER A 140 -0.14 -18.12 0.15
C SER A 140 -1.61 -17.88 -0.15
N GLU A 141 -2.47 -18.13 0.84
CA GLU A 141 -3.92 -17.94 0.80
C GLU A 141 -4.28 -16.46 0.69
N MET A 142 -3.59 -15.60 1.46
CA MET A 142 -3.74 -14.14 1.35
C MET A 142 -3.37 -13.65 -0.05
N THR A 143 -2.25 -14.13 -0.61
CA THR A 143 -1.85 -13.79 -1.98
C THR A 143 -2.88 -14.27 -3.02
N ALA A 144 -3.51 -15.42 -2.78
CA ALA A 144 -4.53 -16.00 -3.67
C ALA A 144 -5.94 -15.43 -3.47
N MET A 145 -6.13 -14.53 -2.51
CA MET A 145 -7.44 -14.03 -2.06
C MET A 145 -8.26 -13.42 -3.21
N ARG A 146 -7.63 -12.64 -4.11
CA ARG A 146 -8.28 -12.10 -5.31
C ARG A 146 -8.92 -13.18 -6.18
N ASN A 147 -8.22 -14.30 -6.39
CA ASN A 147 -8.72 -15.40 -7.22
C ASN A 147 -9.87 -16.17 -6.55
N ARG A 148 -9.92 -16.18 -5.22
CA ARG A 148 -11.00 -16.81 -4.44
C ARG A 148 -12.27 -15.97 -4.45
N ILE A 149 -12.13 -14.65 -4.39
CA ILE A 149 -13.27 -13.71 -4.35
C ILE A 149 -13.83 -13.45 -5.75
N ALA A 150 -12.94 -13.29 -6.74
CA ALA A 150 -13.32 -13.07 -8.13
C ALA A 150 -13.32 -14.40 -8.89
N HIS A 151 -14.49 -15.04 -8.99
CA HIS A 151 -14.62 -16.26 -9.80
C HIS A 151 -14.50 -15.89 -11.28
N LYS A 152 -13.63 -16.59 -12.04
CA LYS A 152 -13.17 -16.23 -13.40
C LYS A 152 -14.25 -15.92 -14.46
N TYR A 153 -15.53 -16.19 -14.19
CA TYR A 153 -16.63 -15.95 -15.13
C TYR A 153 -17.98 -15.52 -14.50
N PHE A 154 -18.09 -15.29 -13.18
CA PHE A 154 -19.40 -15.21 -12.50
C PHE A 154 -19.62 -14.07 -11.49
N GLY A 155 -18.67 -13.15 -11.34
CA GLY A 155 -18.80 -12.05 -10.37
C GLY A 155 -18.27 -12.41 -8.98
N ILE A 156 -18.57 -11.53 -8.01
CA ILE A 156 -18.11 -11.65 -6.62
C ILE A 156 -19.05 -12.59 -5.85
N ASP A 157 -18.49 -13.56 -5.14
CA ASP A 157 -19.25 -14.38 -4.21
C ASP A 157 -19.42 -13.65 -2.86
N ASN A 158 -20.60 -13.06 -2.67
CA ASN A 158 -20.92 -12.29 -1.46
C ASN A 158 -20.85 -13.13 -0.18
N LYS A 159 -21.09 -14.45 -0.26
CA LYS A 159 -21.01 -15.34 0.91
C LYS A 159 -19.55 -15.51 1.32
N ILE A 160 -18.66 -15.76 0.35
CA ILE A 160 -17.21 -15.83 0.61
C ILE A 160 -16.71 -14.51 1.19
N VAL A 161 -17.13 -13.37 0.64
CA VAL A 161 -16.76 -12.04 1.18
C VAL A 161 -17.20 -11.90 2.65
N TRP A 162 -18.45 -12.24 2.95
CA TRP A 162 -18.98 -12.18 4.31
C TRP A 162 -18.19 -13.06 5.30
N ASP A 163 -17.91 -14.30 4.92
CA ASP A 163 -17.21 -15.27 5.78
C ASP A 163 -15.75 -14.85 5.99
N VAL A 164 -15.09 -14.33 4.93
CA VAL A 164 -13.73 -13.81 5.05
C VAL A 164 -13.66 -12.67 6.06
N VAL A 165 -14.56 -11.70 5.99
CA VAL A 165 -14.50 -10.52 6.88
C VAL A 165 -14.97 -10.82 8.30
N ASN A 166 -15.95 -11.69 8.50
CA ASN A 166 -16.50 -11.96 9.83
C ASN A 166 -15.79 -13.08 10.59
N GLU A 167 -15.09 -13.98 9.88
CA GLU A 167 -14.44 -15.14 10.52
C GLU A 167 -12.93 -15.11 10.28
N TYR A 168 -12.49 -14.98 9.04
CA TYR A 168 -11.06 -15.14 8.73
C TYR A 168 -10.22 -13.92 9.14
N LEU A 169 -10.61 -12.70 8.76
CA LEU A 169 -9.83 -11.49 9.06
C LEU A 169 -9.71 -11.19 10.57
N PRO A 170 -10.75 -11.36 11.41
CA PRO A 170 -10.64 -11.15 12.84
C PRO A 170 -9.65 -12.10 13.51
N ASN A 171 -9.55 -13.34 13.01
CA ASN A 171 -8.55 -14.31 13.47
C ASN A 171 -7.13 -14.01 12.96
N LEU A 172 -7.00 -13.40 11.79
CA LEU A 172 -5.72 -13.01 11.21
C LEU A 172 -5.14 -11.73 11.84
N LYS A 173 -5.99 -10.78 12.22
CA LYS A 173 -5.62 -9.49 12.82
C LYS A 173 -4.58 -9.58 13.95
N PRO A 174 -4.72 -10.44 14.98
CA PRO A 174 -3.73 -10.53 16.06
C PRO A 174 -2.36 -11.03 15.59
N GLU A 175 -2.30 -11.95 14.63
CA GLU A 175 -1.03 -12.44 14.07
C GLU A 175 -0.28 -11.34 13.31
N ILE A 176 -0.99 -10.49 12.57
CA ILE A 176 -0.42 -9.33 11.88
C ILE A 176 0.08 -8.28 12.87
N ALA A 177 -0.68 -8.01 13.93
CA ALA A 177 -0.27 -7.09 14.99
C ALA A 177 1.00 -7.56 15.71
N GLU A 178 1.10 -8.85 16.01
CA GLU A 178 2.29 -9.44 16.61
C GLU A 178 3.50 -9.37 15.66
N LEU A 179 3.31 -9.63 14.37
CA LEU A 179 4.37 -9.44 13.38
C LEU A 179 4.88 -8.00 13.33
N ILE A 180 3.97 -7.01 13.38
CA ILE A 180 4.34 -5.58 13.44
C ILE A 180 5.25 -5.31 14.65
N ARG A 181 4.85 -5.81 15.84
CA ARG A 181 5.63 -5.64 17.08
C ARG A 181 7.05 -6.21 16.92
N GLN A 182 7.17 -7.43 16.40
CA GLN A 182 8.46 -8.11 16.20
C GLN A 182 9.38 -7.41 15.19
N VAL A 183 8.83 -6.76 14.16
CA VAL A 183 9.64 -6.04 13.17
C VAL A 183 10.01 -4.63 13.67
N MET A 184 9.18 -4.00 14.50
CA MET A 184 9.46 -2.67 15.07
C MET A 184 10.53 -2.70 16.17
N GLU A 185 10.51 -3.68 17.08
CA GLU A 185 11.48 -3.80 18.19
C GLU A 185 12.94 -3.91 17.73
N ARG A 186 13.18 -4.41 16.52
CA ARG A 186 14.54 -4.56 15.98
C ARG A 186 15.16 -3.27 15.44
N VAL A 187 14.41 -2.17 15.33
CA VAL A 187 14.96 -0.87 14.88
C VAL A 187 15.63 -0.14 16.04
N SER A 188 15.24 -0.41 17.28
CA SER A 188 15.83 0.19 18.48
C SER A 188 17.20 -0.38 18.88
N GLU A 189 17.66 -1.45 18.22
CA GLU A 189 18.91 -2.15 18.53
C GLU A 189 19.98 -2.04 17.42
N SER A 190 19.77 -1.20 16.39
CA SER A 190 20.70 -0.97 15.28
C SER A 190 20.96 0.52 15.08
#